data_AF-A0A2N0NB65-F1
#
_entry.id   AF-A0A2N0NB65-F1
#
_cell.length_a   1.000
_cell.length_b   1.000
_cell.length_c   1.000
_cell.angle_alpha   90.00
_cell.angle_beta   90.00
_cell.angle_gamma   90.00
#
_symmetry.space_group_name_H-M   'P 1'
#
loop_
_entity.id
_entity.type
_entity.pdbx_description
1 polymer ?
#
loop_
_entity_poly.entity_id
_entity_poly.type
_entity_poly.pdbx_seq_one_letter_code
_entity_poly.pdbx_strand_id
1 'polypeptide(L)'
;LKDRPPIKKYGKIIKYPLPSDITNNVRSYILALGLCYQSRLYEQRLRKEYRRRMSEILKKHKFNITEERFDRFIREEQENYIDRMQCPPNTAKNEALLENVLVMIVCILTKIPCFIIGATGSSKSLAVRLIIQNLQGVDSNDEYFRSLPQVYLIPHQGSSSSTSE
;
A
#
# COMPACT_ATOMS: atom_id res chain seq x y z
N LEU A 1 -0.87 7.60 10.15
CA LEU A 1 0.60 7.74 10.37
C LEU A 1 0.94 7.98 11.83
N LYS A 2 0.21 8.83 12.57
CA LYS A 2 0.40 8.94 14.03
C LYS A 2 -0.02 7.64 14.72
N ASP A 3 0.72 7.27 15.76
CA ASP A 3 0.35 6.24 16.74
C ASP A 3 0.19 4.80 16.21
N ARG A 4 0.84 4.46 15.09
CA ARG A 4 0.87 3.07 14.62
C ARG A 4 1.82 2.23 15.51
N PRO A 5 1.38 1.08 16.07
CA PRO A 5 2.24 0.26 16.93
C PRO A 5 3.47 -0.24 16.17
N PRO A 6 4.63 -0.43 16.83
CA PRO A 6 5.82 -0.95 16.18
C PRO A 6 5.62 -2.41 15.73
N ILE A 7 6.44 -2.87 14.78
CA ILE A 7 6.43 -4.27 14.32
C ILE A 7 7.65 -4.98 14.89
N LYS A 8 7.49 -6.24 15.33
CA LYS A 8 8.60 -7.11 15.69
C LYS A 8 9.04 -7.92 14.46
N LYS A 9 10.21 -7.61 13.90
CA LYS A 9 10.76 -8.28 12.71
C LYS A 9 12.21 -8.70 12.96
N TYR A 10 12.52 -9.99 12.74
CA TYR A 10 13.83 -10.59 12.99
C TYR A 10 14.40 -10.27 14.40
N GLY A 11 13.54 -10.33 15.42
CA GLY A 11 13.93 -10.01 16.80
C GLY A 11 14.09 -8.51 17.10
N LYS A 12 13.95 -7.62 16.11
CA LYS A 12 14.03 -6.16 16.30
C LYS A 12 12.66 -5.52 16.34
N ILE A 13 12.53 -4.48 17.17
CA ILE A 13 11.33 -3.62 17.22
C ILE A 13 11.54 -2.48 16.23
N ILE A 14 10.72 -2.43 15.19
CA ILE A 14 10.76 -1.41 14.15
C ILE A 14 9.60 -0.43 14.39
N LYS A 15 9.94 0.81 14.77
CA LYS A 15 8.96 1.88 14.89
C LYS A 15 8.51 2.34 13.50
N TYR A 16 7.25 2.75 13.40
CA TYR A 16 6.68 3.31 12.19
C TYR A 16 6.02 4.66 12.47
N PRO A 17 6.22 5.68 11.63
CA PRO A 17 7.13 5.72 10.49
C PRO A 17 8.60 5.61 10.89
N LEU A 18 9.48 5.20 9.96
CA LEU A 18 10.92 5.24 10.19
C LEU A 18 11.38 6.70 10.44
N PRO A 19 12.34 6.91 11.36
CA PRO A 19 12.87 8.24 11.65
C PRO A 19 13.32 8.97 10.37
N SER A 20 12.85 10.19 10.20
CA SER A 20 13.23 11.06 9.09
C SER A 20 13.18 12.52 9.54
N ASP A 21 13.98 13.34 8.87
CA ASP A 21 13.96 14.81 8.88
C ASP A 21 12.65 15.46 8.40
N ILE A 22 11.68 14.68 7.91
CA ILE A 22 10.39 15.22 7.44
C ILE A 22 9.26 14.97 8.44
N THR A 23 8.29 15.88 8.48
CA THR A 23 7.10 15.72 9.31
C THR A 23 6.15 14.67 8.74
N ASN A 24 5.28 14.12 9.60
CA ASN A 24 4.25 13.18 9.16
C ASN A 24 3.28 13.78 8.14
N ASN A 25 3.03 15.09 8.18
CA ASN A 25 2.15 15.75 7.21
C ASN A 25 2.76 15.71 5.80
N VAL A 26 4.06 15.99 5.68
CA VAL A 26 4.77 15.91 4.39
C VAL A 26 4.80 14.47 3.89
N ARG A 27 5.04 13.49 4.78
CA ARG A 27 4.98 12.07 4.42
C ARG A 27 3.58 11.69 3.91
N SER A 28 2.52 12.15 4.56
CA SER A 28 1.14 11.94 4.11
C SER A 28 0.88 12.50 2.71
N TYR A 29 1.41 13.68 2.36
CA TYR A 29 1.29 14.21 1.00
C TYR A 29 1.98 13.32 -0.03
N ILE A 30 3.20 12.84 0.26
CA ILE A 30 3.95 11.95 -0.63
C ILE A 30 3.18 10.65 -0.85
N LEU A 31 2.65 10.04 0.21
CA LEU A 31 1.86 8.81 0.12
C LEU A 31 0.58 9.03 -0.70
N ALA A 32 -0.14 10.14 -0.46
CA ALA A 32 -1.34 10.48 -1.23
C ALA A 32 -1.02 10.66 -2.72
N LEU A 33 0.06 11.40 -3.04
CA LEU A 33 0.51 11.59 -4.42
C LEU A 33 0.93 10.27 -5.10
N GLY A 34 1.58 9.37 -4.36
CA GLY A 34 1.93 8.04 -4.84
C GLY A 34 0.69 7.19 -5.14
N LEU A 35 -0.26 7.18 -4.22
CA LEU A 35 -1.47 6.36 -4.30
C LEU A 35 -2.46 6.85 -5.37
N CYS A 36 -2.65 8.15 -5.50
CA CYS A 36 -3.64 8.72 -6.42
C CYS A 36 -3.14 8.81 -7.86
N TYR A 37 -1.84 9.00 -8.07
CA TYR A 37 -1.28 9.28 -9.40
C TYR A 37 -0.22 8.27 -9.84
N GLN A 38 0.83 8.03 -9.04
CA GLN A 38 1.94 7.15 -9.45
C GLN A 38 1.48 5.71 -9.69
N SER A 39 0.62 5.17 -8.81
CA SER A 39 0.09 3.80 -8.91
C SER A 39 -0.64 3.53 -10.25
N ARG A 40 -1.18 4.59 -10.87
CA ARG A 40 -1.92 4.52 -12.14
C ARG A 40 -1.02 4.54 -13.37
N LEU A 41 0.26 4.85 -13.21
CA LEU A 41 1.23 4.84 -14.30
C LEU A 41 1.76 3.42 -14.47
N TYR A 42 1.53 2.80 -15.63
CA TYR A 42 1.99 1.43 -15.90
C TYR A 42 3.51 1.36 -16.13
N GLU A 43 4.06 2.30 -16.90
CA GLU A 43 5.48 2.29 -17.25
C GLU A 43 6.37 2.81 -16.12
N GLN A 44 7.40 2.04 -15.76
CA GLN A 44 8.38 2.43 -14.73
C GLN A 44 9.10 3.74 -15.06
N ARG A 45 9.37 4.00 -16.35
CA ARG A 45 9.97 5.27 -16.80
C ARG A 45 9.06 6.47 -16.47
N LEU A 46 7.75 6.33 -16.66
CA LEU A 46 6.78 7.37 -16.34
C LEU A 46 6.64 7.57 -14.83
N ARG A 47 6.71 6.49 -14.03
CA ARG A 47 6.74 6.59 -12.56
C ARG A 47 7.95 7.38 -12.08
N LYS A 48 9.14 7.08 -12.62
CA LYS A 48 10.38 7.82 -12.30
C LYS A 48 10.27 9.30 -12.69
N GLU A 49 9.78 9.60 -13.88
CA GLU A 49 9.59 10.98 -14.33
C GLU A 49 8.55 11.73 -13.48
N TYR A 50 7.44 11.07 -13.10
CA TYR A 50 6.46 11.63 -12.19
C TYR A 50 7.09 12.04 -10.86
N ARG A 51 7.86 11.13 -10.24
CA ARG A 51 8.56 11.43 -8.99
C ARG A 51 9.58 12.56 -9.13
N ARG A 52 10.35 12.60 -10.23
CA ARG A 52 11.27 13.71 -10.52
C ARG A 52 10.54 15.06 -10.55
N ARG A 53 9.42 15.14 -11.26
CA ARG A 53 8.60 16.36 -11.34
C ARG A 53 7.98 16.73 -9.98
N MET A 54 7.51 15.75 -9.21
CA MET A 54 7.00 16.00 -7.86
C MET A 54 8.10 16.50 -6.92
N SER A 55 9.30 15.94 -6.99
CA SER A 55 10.47 16.42 -6.24
C SER A 55 10.83 17.87 -6.56
N GLU A 56 10.78 18.27 -7.84
CA GLU A 56 11.00 19.66 -8.24
C GLU A 56 9.94 20.60 -7.66
N ILE A 57 8.67 20.19 -7.63
CA ILE A 57 7.58 20.98 -7.04
C ILE A 57 7.75 21.07 -5.51
N LEU A 58 8.00 19.96 -4.84
CA LEU A 58 8.21 19.91 -3.38
C LEU A 58 9.40 20.79 -2.97
N LYS A 59 10.48 20.80 -3.76
CA LYS A 59 11.64 21.67 -3.54
C LYS A 59 11.28 23.16 -3.59
N LYS A 60 10.39 23.58 -4.51
CA LYS A 60 9.89 24.96 -4.57
C LYS A 60 9.11 25.35 -3.31
N HIS A 61 8.46 24.38 -2.67
CA HIS A 61 7.78 24.55 -1.38
C HIS A 61 8.68 24.29 -0.17
N LYS A 62 10.01 24.33 -0.34
CA LYS A 62 11.03 24.15 0.72
C LYS A 62 11.06 22.75 1.34
N PHE A 63 10.51 21.73 0.67
CA PHE A 63 10.65 20.33 1.06
C PHE A 63 11.75 19.66 0.23
N ASN A 64 12.87 19.28 0.86
CA ASN A 64 14.00 18.65 0.17
C ASN A 64 13.79 17.13 -0.01
N ILE A 65 12.85 16.77 -0.88
CA ILE A 65 12.49 15.37 -1.19
C ILE A 65 13.01 15.00 -2.58
N THR A 66 14.03 14.16 -2.65
CA THR A 66 14.53 13.62 -3.92
C THR A 66 13.60 12.54 -4.47
N GLU A 67 13.81 12.16 -5.74
CA GLU A 67 13.04 11.11 -6.41
C GLU A 67 13.12 9.78 -5.66
N GLU A 68 14.33 9.44 -5.21
CA GLU A 68 14.64 8.21 -4.47
C GLU A 68 14.01 8.24 -3.08
N ARG A 69 13.98 9.40 -2.42
CA ARG A 69 13.30 9.55 -1.12
C ARG A 69 11.79 9.39 -1.27
N PHE A 70 11.21 9.94 -2.34
CA PHE A 70 9.79 9.79 -2.65
C PHE A 70 9.42 8.31 -2.81
N ASP A 71 10.18 7.59 -3.63
CA ASP A 71 10.00 6.15 -3.85
C ASP A 71 10.17 5.36 -2.54
N ARG A 72 11.22 5.67 -1.78
CA ARG A 72 11.48 5.04 -0.48
C ARG A 72 10.32 5.20 0.49
N PHE A 73 9.70 6.39 0.60
CA PHE A 73 8.58 6.58 1.53
C PHE A 73 7.35 5.75 1.14
N ILE A 74 7.08 5.60 -0.16
CA ILE A 74 6.02 4.71 -0.64
C ILE A 74 6.36 3.27 -0.28
N ARG A 75 7.60 2.85 -0.58
CA ARG A 75 8.08 1.49 -0.32
C ARG A 75 7.99 1.13 1.16
N GLU A 76 8.37 2.03 2.05
CA GLU A 76 8.28 1.85 3.50
C GLU A 76 6.82 1.67 3.98
N GLU A 77 5.85 2.41 3.42
CA GLU A 77 4.43 2.20 3.75
C GLU A 77 3.92 0.86 3.21
N GLN A 78 4.28 0.50 1.98
CA GLN A 78 3.93 -0.80 1.39
C GLN A 78 4.46 -1.97 2.23
N GLU A 79 5.75 -1.92 2.59
CA GLU A 79 6.38 -2.93 3.42
C GLU A 79 5.79 -2.97 4.83
N ASN A 80 5.44 -1.82 5.41
CA ASN A 80 4.80 -1.78 6.72
C ASN A 80 3.48 -2.55 6.76
N TYR A 81 2.64 -2.42 5.73
CA TYR A 81 1.40 -3.20 5.66
C TYR A 81 1.67 -4.70 5.50
N ILE A 82 2.54 -5.07 4.58
CA ILE A 82 2.84 -6.49 4.32
C ILE A 82 3.56 -7.18 5.49
N ASP A 83 4.40 -6.45 6.23
CA ASP A 83 5.13 -7.00 7.38
C ASP A 83 4.22 -7.26 8.59
N ARG A 84 3.02 -6.66 8.64
CA ARG A 84 1.99 -6.94 9.64
C ARG A 84 1.12 -8.15 9.29
N MET A 85 1.13 -8.55 8.03
CA MET A 85 0.29 -9.65 7.56
C MET A 85 0.93 -11.00 7.88
N GLN A 86 0.09 -11.96 8.26
CA GLN A 86 0.41 -13.38 8.21
C GLN A 86 0.42 -13.83 6.75
N CYS A 87 1.60 -13.78 6.14
CA CYS A 87 1.81 -14.26 4.79
C CYS A 87 2.06 -15.78 4.78
N PRO A 88 1.59 -16.52 3.76
CA PRO A 88 1.98 -17.91 3.54
C PRO A 88 3.50 -18.08 3.50
N PRO A 89 4.03 -19.25 3.90
CA PRO A 89 5.45 -19.56 3.76
C PRO A 89 5.95 -19.30 2.34
N ASN A 90 7.18 -18.80 2.21
CA ASN A 90 7.83 -18.52 0.93
C ASN A 90 7.12 -17.47 0.04
N THR A 91 6.24 -16.64 0.61
CA THR A 91 5.62 -15.53 -0.13
C THR A 91 6.68 -14.52 -0.58
N ALA A 92 6.84 -14.36 -1.90
CA ALA A 92 7.69 -13.32 -2.47
C ALA A 92 7.03 -11.94 -2.32
N LYS A 93 7.67 -11.04 -1.56
CA LYS A 93 7.25 -9.63 -1.37
C LYS A 93 7.69 -8.76 -2.55
N ASN A 94 7.21 -9.10 -3.75
CA ASN A 94 7.50 -8.34 -4.96
C ASN A 94 6.74 -7.00 -5.00
N GLU A 95 7.18 -6.09 -5.87
CA GLU A 95 6.57 -4.76 -6.03
C GLU A 95 5.07 -4.84 -6.33
N ALA A 96 4.65 -5.76 -7.18
CA ALA A 96 3.24 -5.94 -7.53
C ALA A 96 2.38 -6.34 -6.32
N LEU A 97 2.85 -7.25 -5.46
CA LEU A 97 2.14 -7.64 -4.24
C LEU A 97 2.05 -6.47 -3.26
N LEU A 98 3.18 -5.81 -3.02
CA LEU A 98 3.30 -4.65 -2.13
C LEU A 98 2.35 -3.52 -2.54
N GLU A 99 2.32 -3.19 -3.82
CA GLU A 99 1.45 -2.16 -4.39
C GLU A 99 -0.02 -2.55 -4.33
N ASN A 100 -0.38 -3.75 -4.80
CA ASN A 100 -1.75 -4.24 -4.78
C ASN A 100 -2.34 -4.24 -3.36
N VAL A 101 -1.57 -4.70 -2.36
CA VAL A 101 -2.00 -4.72 -0.96
C VAL A 101 -2.23 -3.30 -0.46
N LEU A 102 -1.27 -2.39 -0.64
CA LEU A 102 -1.39 -1.02 -0.16
C LEU A 102 -2.58 -0.30 -0.82
N VAL A 103 -2.70 -0.37 -2.14
CA VAL A 103 -3.78 0.29 -2.90
C VAL A 103 -5.13 -0.25 -2.46
N MET A 104 -5.32 -1.57 -2.39
CA MET A 104 -6.60 -2.14 -1.98
C MET A 104 -6.97 -1.78 -0.55
N ILE A 105 -6.03 -1.82 0.41
CA ILE A 105 -6.33 -1.39 1.79
C ILE A 105 -6.76 0.06 1.81
N VAL A 106 -6.03 0.96 1.17
CA VAL A 106 -6.38 2.39 1.15
C VAL A 106 -7.75 2.59 0.52
N CYS A 107 -8.04 1.93 -0.62
CA CYS A 107 -9.34 2.00 -1.29
C CYS A 107 -10.48 1.47 -0.42
N ILE A 108 -10.28 0.37 0.32
CA ILE A 108 -11.26 -0.16 1.28
C ILE A 108 -11.53 0.87 2.38
N LEU A 109 -10.48 1.40 3.01
CA LEU A 109 -10.59 2.37 4.09
C LEU A 109 -11.24 3.69 3.65
N THR A 110 -11.05 4.08 2.39
CA THR A 110 -11.60 5.31 1.81
C THR A 110 -12.91 5.10 1.06
N LYS A 111 -13.38 3.85 0.93
CA LYS A 111 -14.55 3.46 0.11
C LYS A 111 -14.44 3.91 -1.36
N ILE A 112 -13.23 3.96 -1.89
CA ILE A 112 -12.98 4.29 -3.30
C ILE A 112 -12.96 2.98 -4.10
N PRO A 113 -13.77 2.85 -5.18
CA PRO A 113 -13.72 1.68 -6.06
C PRO A 113 -12.31 1.47 -6.63
N CYS A 114 -11.83 0.23 -6.57
CA CYS A 114 -10.48 -0.13 -7.00
C CYS A 114 -10.53 -1.20 -8.10
N PHE A 115 -9.79 -0.98 -9.18
CA PHE A 115 -9.63 -1.92 -10.28
C PHE A 115 -8.18 -2.39 -10.32
N ILE A 116 -7.95 -3.68 -10.08
CA ILE A 116 -6.61 -4.28 -10.14
C ILE A 116 -6.47 -5.05 -11.46
N ILE A 117 -5.76 -4.45 -12.41
CA ILE A 117 -5.55 -4.98 -13.76
C ILE A 117 -4.08 -5.36 -13.93
N GLY A 118 -3.79 -6.48 -14.58
CA GLY A 118 -2.42 -6.89 -14.91
C GLY A 118 -2.34 -8.31 -15.46
N ALA A 119 -1.16 -8.68 -15.97
CA ALA A 119 -0.91 -10.02 -16.51
C ALA A 119 -1.11 -11.15 -15.48
N THR A 120 -1.31 -12.38 -15.94
CA THR A 120 -1.33 -13.56 -15.07
C THR A 120 -0.05 -13.63 -14.23
N GLY A 121 -0.18 -13.97 -12.94
CA GLY A 121 0.98 -14.01 -12.02
C GLY A 121 1.36 -12.68 -11.36
N SER A 122 0.66 -11.56 -11.65
CA SER A 122 0.95 -10.24 -11.04
C SER A 122 0.43 -10.06 -9.60
N SER A 123 0.43 -11.12 -8.79
CA SER A 123 0.09 -11.13 -7.35
C SER A 123 -1.32 -10.63 -6.97
N LYS A 124 -2.27 -10.49 -7.91
CA LYS A 124 -3.60 -9.91 -7.67
C LYS A 124 -4.45 -10.75 -6.70
N SER A 125 -4.70 -12.01 -7.05
CA SER A 125 -5.52 -12.92 -6.23
C SER A 125 -4.88 -13.20 -4.87
N LEU A 126 -3.54 -13.23 -4.81
CA LEU A 126 -2.81 -13.36 -3.55
C LEU A 126 -3.03 -12.14 -2.65
N ALA A 127 -2.95 -10.93 -3.20
CA ALA A 127 -3.19 -9.71 -2.44
C ALA A 127 -4.62 -9.67 -1.87
N VAL A 128 -5.64 -10.08 -2.66
CA VAL A 128 -7.03 -10.19 -2.20
C VAL A 128 -7.15 -11.18 -1.04
N ARG A 129 -6.54 -12.38 -1.18
CA ARG A 129 -6.52 -13.39 -0.10
C ARG A 129 -5.88 -12.86 1.18
N LEU A 130 -4.72 -12.18 1.07
CA LEU A 130 -4.03 -11.63 2.23
C LEU A 130 -4.87 -10.58 2.94
N ILE A 131 -5.56 -9.71 2.20
CA ILE A 131 -6.45 -8.69 2.79
C ILE A 131 -7.55 -9.36 3.59
N ILE A 132 -8.27 -10.33 2.99
CA ILE A 132 -9.35 -11.03 3.67
C ILE A 132 -8.81 -11.76 4.91
N GLN A 133 -7.65 -12.42 4.82
CA GLN A 133 -7.11 -13.17 5.96
C GLN A 133 -6.63 -12.27 7.11
N ASN A 134 -6.22 -11.03 6.85
CA ASN A 134 -5.55 -10.19 7.85
C ASN A 134 -6.39 -9.01 8.34
N LEU A 135 -7.36 -8.54 7.57
CA LEU A 135 -8.28 -7.46 7.97
C LEU A 135 -9.58 -8.07 8.50
N GLN A 136 -9.53 -8.59 9.72
CA GLN A 136 -10.62 -9.26 10.42
C GLN A 136 -11.24 -8.39 11.53
N GLY A 137 -10.95 -7.08 11.53
CA GLY A 137 -11.38 -6.20 12.61
C GLY A 137 -10.75 -6.62 13.93
N VAL A 138 -11.52 -6.62 15.01
CA VAL A 138 -11.03 -6.98 16.36
C VAL A 138 -10.36 -8.35 16.43
N ASP A 139 -10.69 -9.27 15.52
CA ASP A 139 -10.14 -10.63 15.45
C ASP A 139 -8.82 -10.71 14.64
N SER A 140 -8.32 -9.59 14.12
CA SER A 140 -7.01 -9.54 13.45
C SER A 140 -5.85 -9.95 14.36
N ASN A 141 -4.85 -10.61 13.79
CA ASN A 141 -3.64 -10.99 14.53
C ASN A 141 -2.75 -9.79 14.90
N ASP A 142 -2.64 -8.80 14.01
CA ASP A 142 -1.86 -7.58 14.23
C ASP A 142 -2.67 -6.51 14.96
N GLU A 143 -2.05 -5.86 15.95
CA GLU A 143 -2.67 -4.84 16.80
C GLU A 143 -3.20 -3.64 16.00
N TYR A 144 -2.48 -3.20 14.97
CA TYR A 144 -2.96 -2.09 14.14
C TYR A 144 -4.17 -2.53 13.29
N PHE A 145 -4.15 -3.74 12.74
CA PHE A 145 -5.29 -4.25 11.96
C PHE A 145 -6.55 -4.45 12.81
N ARG A 146 -6.43 -4.66 14.13
CA ARG A 146 -7.58 -4.67 15.04
C ARG A 146 -8.35 -3.35 15.10
N SER A 147 -7.69 -2.24 14.77
CA SER A 147 -8.31 -0.91 14.69
C SER A 147 -8.94 -0.61 13.31
N LEU A 148 -8.70 -1.47 12.31
CA LEU A 148 -9.24 -1.32 10.95
C LEU A 148 -10.56 -2.09 10.82
N PRO A 149 -11.41 -1.77 9.82
CA PRO A 149 -12.64 -2.52 9.58
C PRO A 149 -12.37 -3.99 9.22
N GLN A 150 -13.29 -4.86 9.62
CA GLN A 150 -13.37 -6.23 9.11
C GLN A 150 -13.80 -6.22 7.64
N VAL A 151 -13.13 -7.02 6.82
CA VAL A 151 -13.39 -7.12 5.38
C VAL A 151 -13.93 -8.51 5.06
N TYR A 152 -15.14 -8.56 4.50
CA TYR A 152 -15.74 -9.77 3.95
C TYR A 152 -15.81 -9.69 2.43
N LEU A 153 -15.39 -10.75 1.73
CA LEU A 153 -15.46 -10.83 0.28
C LEU A 153 -16.73 -11.59 -0.13
N ILE A 154 -17.56 -10.94 -0.93
CA ILE A 154 -18.63 -11.59 -1.71
C ILE A 154 -18.11 -11.71 -3.14
N PRO A 155 -17.60 -12.87 -3.56
CA PRO A 155 -17.06 -13.01 -4.90
C PRO A 155 -18.19 -13.05 -5.94
N HIS A 156 -18.01 -12.29 -7.01
CA HIS A 156 -18.82 -12.42 -8.22
C HIS A 156 -17.88 -12.56 -9.41
N GLN A 157 -18.02 -13.66 -10.15
CA GLN A 157 -17.23 -13.92 -11.35
C GLN A 157 -18.10 -13.66 -12.58
N GLY A 158 -17.81 -12.55 -13.27
CA GLY A 158 -18.48 -12.22 -14.52
C GLY A 158 -18.14 -13.21 -15.64
N SER A 159 -19.12 -13.51 -16.48
CA SER A 159 -18.99 -14.21 -17.75
C SER A 159 -19.62 -13.38 -18.87
N SER A 160 -19.48 -13.80 -20.12
CA SER A 160 -20.19 -13.19 -21.26
C SER A 160 -21.71 -13.35 -21.18
N SER A 161 -22.20 -14.24 -20.32
CA SER A 161 -23.63 -14.48 -20.06
C SER A 161 -24.11 -13.83 -18.75
N SER A 162 -23.28 -13.06 -18.05
CA SER A 162 -23.70 -12.34 -16.84
C SER A 162 -24.73 -11.28 -17.19
N THR A 163 -25.84 -11.29 -16.46
CA THR A 163 -26.88 -10.26 -16.52
C THR A 163 -26.55 -9.11 -15.57
N SER A 164 -27.29 -8.01 -15.65
CA SER A 164 -27.15 -6.86 -14.77
C SER A 164 -27.76 -7.04 -13.37
N GLU A 165 -28.36 -8.20 -13.10
CA GLU A 165 -29.01 -8.57 -11.83
C GLU A 165 -28.05 -9.25 -10.86
#